data_AF-A0A2V6DIG8-F1
#
_entry.id   AF-A0A2V6DIG8-F1
#
_cell.length_a   1.000
_cell.length_b   1.000
_cell.length_c   1.000
_cell.angle_alpha   90.00
_cell.angle_beta   90.00
_cell.angle_gamma   90.00
#
_symmetry.space_group_name_H-M   'P 1'
#
loop_
_entity.id
_entity.type
_entity.pdbx_description
1 polymer ?
#
loop_
_entity_poly.entity_id
_entity_poly.type
_entity_poly.pdbx_seq_one_letter_code
_entity_poly.pdbx_strand_id
1 'polypeptide(L)'
;MGQRMRIAFILVLASALLARADENAAGRWEGTVQIPSRELVLIVDLAAGSGDGGNWQGSITIPGLGIKGAPLTDIEVKSDGVLFSIKSALADQRGGPAKFNGHFVGDKKLTGNFEQAGNSASFALEKTGSPQVESPPHSTAIAKEIEGEWKGGYELFGYPRKVTIKMQNRGAEGATAEFVIVGRKENKLPVDHVVQEGEFLTIDSHETGLSFEGRTRKDEIQGTILQGPLEIPVTLRRTN
;
A
#
# COMPACT_ATOMS: atom_id res chain seq x y z
N MET A 1 -43.73 45.87 -2.89
CA MET A 1 -42.44 46.03 -2.20
C MET A 1 -42.23 44.81 -1.31
N GLY A 2 -41.16 44.03 -1.51
CA GLY A 2 -40.55 43.21 -0.44
C GLY A 2 -40.95 41.73 -0.28
N GLN A 3 -40.57 40.84 -1.22
CA GLN A 3 -40.44 39.41 -0.90
C GLN A 3 -39.50 38.67 -1.88
N ARG A 4 -38.25 39.12 -2.04
CA ARG A 4 -37.23 38.40 -2.83
C ARG A 4 -35.81 38.66 -2.29
N MET A 5 -35.55 38.33 -1.03
CA MET A 5 -34.18 38.41 -0.48
C MET A 5 -34.03 37.60 0.83
N ARG A 6 -34.29 36.28 0.84
CA ARG A 6 -33.97 35.44 2.03
C ARG A 6 -33.40 34.05 1.72
N ILE A 7 -33.21 33.68 0.45
CA ILE A 7 -32.79 32.31 0.09
C ILE A 7 -31.27 32.23 -0.23
N ALA A 8 -30.58 33.36 -0.39
CA ALA A 8 -29.15 33.36 -0.74
C ALA A 8 -28.17 33.17 0.44
N PHE A 9 -28.64 33.12 1.69
CA PHE A 9 -27.76 33.06 2.88
C PHE A 9 -27.58 31.66 3.48
N ILE A 10 -28.38 30.66 3.06
CA ILE A 10 -28.32 29.29 3.62
C ILE A 10 -27.30 28.43 2.86
N LEU A 11 -26.97 28.75 1.61
CA LEU A 11 -26.03 27.95 0.80
C LEU A 11 -24.54 28.19 1.12
N VAL A 12 -24.18 29.24 1.87
CA VAL A 12 -22.79 29.56 2.20
C VAL A 12 -22.32 28.87 3.49
N LEU A 13 -23.24 28.47 4.39
CA LEU A 13 -22.87 27.78 5.64
C LEU A 13 -22.51 26.30 5.46
N ALA A 14 -23.04 25.62 4.44
CA ALA A 14 -22.77 24.21 4.22
C ALA A 14 -21.31 23.96 3.78
N SER A 15 -20.74 24.85 2.96
CA SER A 15 -19.37 24.72 2.46
C SER A 15 -18.31 24.89 3.57
N ALA A 16 -18.57 25.74 4.56
CA ALA A 16 -17.63 25.99 5.66
C ALA A 16 -17.52 24.82 6.65
N LEU A 17 -18.52 23.94 6.74
CA LEU A 17 -18.50 22.76 7.60
C LEU A 17 -17.73 21.59 6.97
N LEU A 18 -17.83 21.43 5.65
CA LEU A 18 -17.06 20.42 4.90
C LEU A 18 -15.56 20.75 4.88
N ALA A 19 -15.20 22.02 4.66
CA ALA A 19 -13.79 22.45 4.69
C ALA A 19 -13.11 22.24 6.06
N ARG A 20 -13.87 22.36 7.16
CA ARG A 20 -13.37 22.13 8.53
C ARG A 20 -13.18 20.66 8.88
N ALA A 21 -13.99 19.77 8.30
CA ALA A 21 -13.82 18.33 8.47
C ALA A 21 -12.49 17.87 7.85
N ASP A 22 -12.17 18.39 6.66
CA ASP A 22 -10.94 18.06 5.95
C ASP A 22 -9.68 18.56 6.68
N GLU A 23 -9.67 19.79 7.21
CA GLU A 23 -8.54 20.31 7.99
C GLU A 23 -8.29 19.53 9.30
N ASN A 24 -9.38 19.06 9.93
CA ASN A 24 -9.27 18.35 11.21
C ASN A 24 -8.75 16.93 11.05
N ALA A 25 -9.14 16.21 9.99
CA ALA A 25 -8.69 14.85 9.73
C ALA A 25 -7.22 14.78 9.26
N ALA A 26 -6.77 15.78 8.48
CA ALA A 26 -5.41 15.79 7.93
C ALA A 26 -4.36 15.91 9.04
N GLY A 27 -3.45 14.95 9.12
CA GLY A 27 -2.45 14.89 10.18
C GLY A 27 -1.80 13.53 10.33
N ARG A 28 -0.78 13.52 11.18
CA ARG A 28 -0.19 12.31 11.73
C ARG A 28 -0.88 11.98 13.05
N TRP A 29 -1.31 10.73 13.18
CA TRP A 29 -2.06 10.20 14.31
C TRP A 29 -1.31 9.03 14.89
N GLU A 30 -0.94 9.11 16.17
CA GLU A 30 -0.15 8.08 16.84
C GLU A 30 -0.85 7.59 18.10
N GLY A 31 -0.76 6.30 18.34
CA GLY A 31 -1.35 5.68 19.50
C GLY A 31 -1.37 4.19 19.34
N THR A 32 -2.43 3.53 19.81
CA THR A 32 -2.39 2.09 20.02
C THR A 32 -3.70 1.41 19.69
N VAL A 33 -3.62 0.15 19.27
CA VAL A 33 -4.75 -0.78 19.22
C VAL A 33 -4.54 -1.91 20.23
N GLN A 34 -5.61 -2.25 20.95
CA GLN A 34 -5.61 -3.30 21.96
C GLN A 34 -6.02 -4.64 21.35
N ILE A 35 -5.05 -5.52 21.08
CA ILE A 35 -5.33 -6.89 20.67
C ILE A 35 -5.19 -7.85 21.86
N PRO A 36 -5.81 -9.05 21.84
CA PRO A 36 -5.88 -9.91 23.04
C PRO A 36 -4.54 -10.28 23.68
N SER A 37 -3.43 -10.28 22.92
CA SER A 37 -2.11 -10.70 23.41
C SER A 37 -1.18 -9.55 23.79
N ARG A 38 -1.44 -8.32 23.31
CA ARG A 38 -0.57 -7.15 23.51
C ARG A 38 -1.21 -5.87 22.97
N GLU A 39 -0.63 -4.75 23.35
CA GLU A 39 -0.83 -3.47 22.68
C GLU A 39 0.06 -3.38 21.43
N LEU A 40 -0.48 -2.85 20.33
CA LEU A 40 0.29 -2.52 19.13
C LEU A 40 0.28 -1.02 18.90
N VAL A 41 1.47 -0.45 18.71
CA VAL A 41 1.63 0.95 18.30
C VAL A 41 1.18 1.10 16.84
N LEU A 42 0.35 2.12 16.60
CA LEU A 42 -0.13 2.54 15.29
C LEU A 42 0.32 3.96 15.02
N ILE A 43 0.76 4.19 13.78
CA ILE A 43 1.05 5.51 13.24
C ILE A 43 0.28 5.62 11.94
N VAL A 44 -0.66 6.54 11.85
CA VAL A 44 -1.53 6.76 10.71
C VAL A 44 -1.32 8.18 10.19
N ASP A 45 -0.95 8.32 8.92
CA ASP A 45 -0.82 9.60 8.24
C ASP A 45 -2.00 9.76 7.27
N LEU A 46 -2.74 10.87 7.38
CA LEU A 46 -3.87 11.21 6.50
C LEU A 46 -3.64 12.59 5.87
N ALA A 47 -3.66 12.68 4.55
CA ALA A 47 -3.52 13.93 3.81
C ALA A 47 -4.66 14.13 2.82
N ALA A 48 -5.22 15.33 2.80
CA ALA A 48 -6.18 15.74 1.78
C ALA A 48 -5.47 15.90 0.42
N GLY A 49 -6.03 15.34 -0.65
CA GLY A 49 -5.60 15.60 -2.02
C GLY A 49 -6.13 16.92 -2.56
N SER A 50 -5.73 17.27 -3.78
CA SER A 50 -6.22 18.47 -4.48
C SER A 50 -7.54 18.18 -5.19
N GLY A 51 -8.65 18.78 -4.74
CA GLY A 51 -9.96 18.77 -5.44
C GLY A 51 -11.18 18.77 -4.53
N ASP A 52 -12.31 19.26 -5.03
CA ASP A 52 -13.61 19.20 -4.35
C ASP A 52 -14.13 17.75 -4.36
N GLY A 53 -14.08 17.09 -3.20
CA GLY A 53 -14.48 15.68 -3.04
C GLY A 53 -13.41 14.72 -2.52
N GLY A 54 -12.23 15.23 -2.09
CA GLY A 54 -11.34 14.51 -1.19
C GLY A 54 -10.72 13.24 -1.79
N ASN A 55 -9.76 13.39 -2.70
CA ASN A 55 -8.86 12.29 -3.03
C ASN A 55 -7.85 12.14 -1.89
N TRP A 56 -8.29 11.53 -0.79
CA TRP A 56 -7.47 11.33 0.40
C TRP A 56 -6.34 10.35 0.13
N GLN A 57 -5.17 10.68 0.66
CA GLN A 57 -4.02 9.79 0.69
C GLN A 57 -3.72 9.45 2.14
N GLY A 58 -3.24 8.24 2.37
CA GLY A 58 -2.79 7.88 3.70
C GLY A 58 -1.89 6.66 3.72
N SER A 59 -1.15 6.56 4.80
CA SER A 59 -0.25 5.44 5.07
C SER A 59 -0.34 5.04 6.54
N ILE A 60 -0.10 3.77 6.83
CA ILE A 60 -0.02 3.25 8.19
C ILE A 60 1.30 2.53 8.44
N THR A 61 1.89 2.78 9.60
CA THR A 61 3.07 2.09 10.11
C THR A 61 2.70 1.36 11.41
N ILE A 62 3.04 0.08 11.48
CA ILE A 62 2.82 -0.79 12.64
C ILE A 62 4.17 -1.45 12.98
N PRO A 63 5.04 -0.78 13.77
CA PRO A 63 6.41 -1.25 14.00
C PRO A 63 6.48 -2.65 14.60
N GLY A 64 5.56 -2.98 15.51
CA GLY A 64 5.48 -4.30 16.15
C GLY A 64 5.18 -5.46 15.20
N LEU A 65 4.81 -5.17 13.94
CA LEU A 65 4.58 -6.13 12.86
C LEU A 65 5.53 -5.92 11.66
N GLY A 66 6.51 -5.00 11.76
CA GLY A 66 7.42 -4.67 10.65
C GLY A 66 6.75 -4.00 9.46
N ILE A 67 5.52 -3.49 9.62
CA ILE A 67 4.80 -2.78 8.56
C ILE A 67 5.21 -1.32 8.61
N LYS A 68 5.75 -0.80 7.50
CA LYS A 68 6.14 0.59 7.35
C LYS A 68 5.44 1.19 6.14
N GLY A 69 4.75 2.31 6.34
CA GLY A 69 4.16 3.10 5.26
C GLY A 69 3.14 2.36 4.38
N ALA A 70 2.46 1.33 4.89
CA ALA A 70 1.49 0.58 4.10
C ALA A 70 0.37 1.51 3.61
N PRO A 71 0.05 1.51 2.30
CA PRO A 71 -0.95 2.44 1.77
C PRO A 71 -2.34 2.19 2.34
N LEU A 72 -3.11 3.25 2.54
CA LEU A 72 -4.52 3.16 2.88
C LEU A 72 -5.38 3.20 1.60
N THR A 73 -6.50 2.51 1.63
CA THR A 73 -7.54 2.52 0.59
C THR A 73 -8.91 2.79 1.19
N ASP A 74 -9.90 3.09 0.35
CA ASP A 74 -11.28 3.34 0.76
C ASP A 74 -11.39 4.40 1.87
N ILE A 75 -10.58 5.46 1.76
CA ILE A 75 -10.53 6.52 2.77
C ILE A 75 -11.77 7.41 2.61
N GLU A 76 -12.67 7.35 3.59
CA GLU A 76 -13.84 8.22 3.70
C GLU A 76 -13.68 9.10 4.93
N VAL A 77 -13.45 10.40 4.72
CA VAL A 77 -13.46 11.40 5.80
C VAL A 77 -14.84 12.04 5.90
N LYS A 78 -15.39 12.06 7.12
CA LYS A 78 -16.64 12.70 7.50
C LYS A 78 -16.36 13.71 8.61
N SER A 79 -17.34 14.56 8.92
CA SER A 79 -17.21 15.59 9.95
C SER A 79 -16.89 15.05 11.35
N ASP A 80 -17.31 13.84 11.65
CA ASP A 80 -17.25 13.19 12.97
C ASP A 80 -16.35 11.95 12.99
N GLY A 81 -15.74 11.57 11.86
CA GLY A 81 -14.91 10.37 11.81
C GLY A 81 -14.24 10.11 10.47
N VAL A 82 -13.49 9.02 10.44
CA VAL A 82 -12.82 8.52 9.24
C VAL A 82 -12.93 7.01 9.17
N LEU A 83 -13.20 6.51 7.97
CA LEU A 83 -13.12 5.10 7.61
C LEU A 83 -11.95 4.92 6.65
N PHE A 84 -11.17 3.85 6.83
CA PHE A 84 -10.17 3.44 5.84
C PHE A 84 -9.83 1.95 5.97
N SER A 85 -9.26 1.39 4.92
CA SER A 85 -8.72 0.03 4.87
C SER A 85 -7.20 0.07 4.68
N ILE A 86 -6.48 -0.94 5.17
CA ILE A 86 -5.06 -1.14 4.82
C ILE A 86 -4.98 -1.89 3.50
N LYS A 87 -4.27 -1.35 2.52
CA LYS A 87 -4.05 -2.00 1.22
C LYS A 87 -3.11 -3.19 1.38
N SER A 88 -3.60 -4.38 1.06
CA SER A 88 -2.88 -5.67 0.98
C SER A 88 -2.24 -6.18 2.28
N ALA A 89 -1.60 -5.34 3.08
CA ALA A 89 -1.08 -5.70 4.39
C ALA A 89 -2.23 -6.06 5.34
N LEU A 90 -2.03 -7.12 6.13
CA LEU A 90 -3.01 -7.66 7.08
C LEU A 90 -4.33 -8.16 6.46
N ALA A 91 -4.41 -8.29 5.13
CA ALA A 91 -5.58 -8.83 4.45
C ALA A 91 -5.78 -10.33 4.77
N ASP A 92 -7.02 -10.70 5.06
CA ASP A 92 -7.42 -12.11 5.18
C ASP A 92 -8.11 -12.58 3.90
N GLN A 93 -7.84 -13.82 3.49
CA GLN A 93 -8.36 -14.41 2.25
C GLN A 93 -9.90 -14.50 2.22
N ARG A 94 -10.57 -14.53 3.38
CA ARG A 94 -12.03 -14.61 3.49
C ARG A 94 -12.66 -13.32 4.02
N GLY A 95 -11.95 -12.63 4.92
CA GLY A 95 -12.41 -11.41 5.59
C GLY A 95 -12.11 -10.11 4.86
N GLY A 96 -11.24 -10.13 3.84
CA GLY A 96 -10.83 -8.94 3.10
C GLY A 96 -9.78 -8.10 3.84
N PRO A 97 -9.60 -6.82 3.44
CA PRO A 97 -8.60 -5.95 4.04
C PRO A 97 -8.97 -5.58 5.48
N ALA A 98 -7.95 -5.31 6.29
CA ALA A 98 -8.16 -4.84 7.66
C ALA A 98 -8.67 -3.39 7.65
N LYS A 99 -9.69 -3.09 8.46
CA LYS A 99 -10.45 -1.83 8.42
C LYS A 99 -10.35 -1.06 9.73
N PHE A 100 -10.36 0.26 9.63
CA PHE A 100 -10.45 1.18 10.76
C PHE A 100 -11.69 2.04 10.60
N ASN A 101 -12.51 2.05 11.64
CA ASN A 101 -13.65 2.96 11.77
C ASN A 101 -13.42 3.84 13.00
N GLY A 102 -12.98 5.07 12.77
CA GLY A 102 -12.61 6.02 13.81
C GLY A 102 -13.58 7.19 13.90
N HIS A 103 -13.78 7.68 15.12
CA HIS A 103 -14.55 8.87 15.44
C HIS A 103 -13.62 9.93 16.04
N PHE A 104 -13.75 11.18 15.59
CA PHE A 104 -12.99 12.29 16.12
C PHE A 104 -13.56 12.72 17.48
N VAL A 105 -12.68 12.83 18.47
CA VAL A 105 -12.99 13.40 19.79
C VAL A 105 -12.26 14.74 19.89
N GLY A 106 -12.95 15.80 19.48
CA GLY A 106 -12.33 17.11 19.26
C GLY A 106 -11.42 17.11 18.03
N ASP A 107 -10.36 17.93 18.06
CA ASP A 107 -9.40 18.12 16.96
C ASP A 107 -8.11 17.28 17.12
N LYS A 108 -7.98 16.54 18.24
CA LYS A 108 -6.71 15.91 18.66
C LYS A 108 -6.78 14.42 18.94
N LYS A 109 -7.97 13.83 18.99
CA LYS A 109 -8.13 12.40 19.30
C LYS A 109 -8.97 11.70 18.25
N LEU A 110 -8.57 10.49 17.91
CA LEU A 110 -9.27 9.59 17.01
C LEU A 110 -9.40 8.24 17.70
N THR A 111 -10.63 7.84 18.00
CA THR A 111 -10.93 6.60 18.72
C THR A 111 -11.90 5.74 17.93
N GLY A 112 -11.74 4.43 17.97
CA GLY A 112 -12.64 3.58 17.22
C GLY A 112 -12.31 2.11 17.27
N ASN A 113 -12.77 1.39 16.26
CA ASN A 113 -12.59 -0.04 16.14
C ASN A 113 -11.72 -0.38 14.92
N PHE A 114 -10.76 -1.25 15.17
CA PHE A 114 -9.99 -1.98 14.18
C PHE A 114 -10.64 -3.35 13.95
N GLU A 115 -10.89 -3.70 12.70
CA GLU A 115 -11.51 -4.97 12.32
C GLU A 115 -10.60 -5.75 11.38
N GLN A 116 -10.36 -7.02 11.70
CA GLN A 116 -9.55 -7.92 10.88
C GLN A 116 -10.01 -9.36 11.04
N ALA A 117 -10.28 -10.04 9.93
CA ALA A 117 -10.65 -11.46 9.90
C ALA A 117 -11.79 -11.83 10.87
N GLY A 118 -12.78 -10.94 11.02
CA GLY A 118 -13.92 -11.12 11.94
C GLY A 118 -13.63 -10.79 13.41
N ASN A 119 -12.40 -10.44 13.77
CA ASN A 119 -12.05 -9.92 15.09
C ASN A 119 -12.17 -8.41 15.13
N SER A 120 -12.47 -7.86 16.31
CA SER A 120 -12.52 -6.41 16.55
C SER A 120 -11.70 -6.04 17.77
N ALA A 121 -11.03 -4.89 17.70
CA ALA A 121 -10.18 -4.33 18.74
C ALA A 121 -10.34 -2.82 18.81
N SER A 122 -10.40 -2.25 20.01
CA SER A 122 -10.46 -0.79 20.15
C SER A 122 -9.09 -0.16 19.96
N PHE A 123 -9.07 0.99 19.29
CA PHE A 123 -7.87 1.82 19.14
C PHE A 123 -8.13 3.24 19.63
N ALA A 124 -7.05 3.91 20.03
CA ALA A 124 -7.05 5.33 20.36
C ALA A 124 -5.75 5.95 19.85
N LEU A 125 -5.87 7.00 19.05
CA LEU A 125 -4.77 7.78 18.48
C LEU A 125 -4.90 9.25 18.89
N GLU A 126 -3.76 9.91 19.02
CA GLU A 126 -3.63 11.35 19.22
C GLU A 126 -2.96 12.00 18.01
N LYS A 127 -3.40 13.21 17.65
CA LYS A 127 -2.81 13.98 16.55
C LYS A 127 -1.45 14.53 16.99
N THR A 128 -0.37 14.05 16.40
CA THR A 128 1.01 14.40 16.78
C THR A 128 1.67 15.40 15.84
N GLY A 129 1.12 15.65 14.65
CA GLY A 129 1.68 16.63 13.73
C GLY A 129 1.04 16.68 12.35
N SER A 130 1.73 17.35 11.43
CA SER A 130 1.39 17.35 10.01
C SER A 130 1.53 15.94 9.42
N PRO A 131 0.74 15.61 8.39
CA PRO A 131 0.78 14.28 7.80
C PRO A 131 2.13 14.00 7.13
N GLN A 132 2.64 12.79 7.31
CA GLN A 132 3.87 12.28 6.72
C GLN A 132 3.56 11.05 5.86
N VAL A 133 2.62 11.18 4.92
CA VAL A 133 2.18 10.06 4.08
C VAL A 133 3.36 9.49 3.31
N GLU A 134 3.69 8.23 3.60
CA GLU A 134 4.72 7.49 2.87
C GLU A 134 4.13 7.02 1.54
N SER A 135 4.74 7.44 0.44
CA SER A 135 4.34 7.00 -0.89
C SER A 135 4.95 5.63 -1.19
N PRO A 136 4.24 4.74 -1.90
CA PRO A 136 4.83 3.51 -2.39
C PRO A 136 6.12 3.81 -3.17
N PRO A 137 7.15 2.96 -3.05
CA PRO A 137 8.34 3.07 -3.88
C PRO A 137 7.96 3.15 -5.37
N HIS A 138 8.55 4.08 -6.09
CA HIS A 138 8.31 4.25 -7.53
C HIS A 138 9.26 3.39 -8.34
N SER A 139 8.74 2.67 -9.34
CA SER A 139 9.59 1.97 -10.31
C SER A 139 10.48 2.93 -11.08
N THR A 140 11.71 2.50 -11.38
CA THR A 140 12.60 3.22 -12.31
C THR A 140 12.42 2.67 -13.72
N ALA A 141 12.91 3.41 -14.72
CA ALA A 141 13.11 2.81 -16.03
C ALA A 141 14.17 1.69 -15.95
N ILE A 142 14.04 0.70 -16.83
CA ILE A 142 15.04 -0.34 -17.05
C ILE A 142 15.74 -0.15 -18.41
N ALA A 143 16.96 -0.66 -18.53
CA ALA A 143 17.71 -0.70 -19.77
C ALA A 143 16.94 -1.49 -20.85
N LYS A 144 17.07 -1.07 -22.11
CA LYS A 144 16.27 -1.61 -23.21
C LYS A 144 16.53 -3.11 -23.44
N GLU A 145 17.73 -3.56 -23.10
CA GLU A 145 18.18 -4.94 -23.20
C GLU A 145 17.50 -5.85 -22.14
N ILE A 146 17.04 -5.28 -21.03
CA ILE A 146 16.35 -5.99 -19.95
C ILE A 146 14.84 -6.15 -20.26
N GLU A 147 14.26 -5.26 -21.08
CA GLU A 147 12.89 -5.46 -21.54
C GLU A 147 12.73 -6.81 -22.27
N GLY A 148 11.54 -7.40 -22.17
CA GLY A 148 11.20 -8.70 -22.76
C GLY A 148 10.96 -9.79 -21.74
N GLU A 149 10.90 -11.04 -22.22
CA GLU A 149 10.52 -12.21 -21.43
C GLU A 149 11.74 -13.03 -21.00
N TRP A 150 11.85 -13.26 -19.68
CA TRP A 150 12.92 -13.99 -19.04
C TRP A 150 12.38 -15.23 -18.35
N LYS A 151 13.02 -16.38 -18.57
CA LYS A 151 12.57 -17.68 -18.06
C LYS A 151 13.65 -18.37 -17.26
N GLY A 152 13.25 -18.98 -16.15
CA GLY A 152 14.12 -19.82 -15.35
C GLY A 152 13.33 -20.88 -14.60
N GLY A 153 14.01 -21.56 -13.69
CA GLY A 153 13.36 -22.49 -12.79
C GLY A 153 14.19 -22.72 -11.56
N TYR A 154 13.51 -23.12 -10.50
CA TYR A 154 14.12 -23.52 -9.24
C TYR A 154 13.36 -24.72 -8.68
N GLU A 155 13.99 -25.44 -7.76
CA GLU A 155 13.32 -26.50 -7.00
C GLU A 155 13.10 -26.01 -5.58
N LEU A 156 11.91 -26.26 -5.04
CA LEU A 156 11.60 -25.96 -3.64
C LEU A 156 10.92 -27.18 -3.02
N PHE A 157 11.54 -27.73 -1.98
CA PHE A 157 11.07 -28.94 -1.28
C PHE A 157 10.81 -30.13 -2.22
N GLY A 158 11.68 -30.37 -3.21
CA GLY A 158 11.53 -31.47 -4.17
C GLY A 158 10.55 -31.21 -5.31
N TYR A 159 9.96 -30.01 -5.40
CA TYR A 159 9.02 -29.66 -6.45
C TYR A 159 9.62 -28.62 -7.41
N PRO A 160 9.73 -28.93 -8.72
CA PRO A 160 10.21 -27.96 -9.69
C PRO A 160 9.17 -26.86 -9.88
N ARG A 161 9.65 -25.63 -9.99
CA ARG A 161 8.87 -24.44 -10.30
C ARG A 161 9.51 -23.72 -11.48
N LYS A 162 8.70 -23.34 -12.46
CA LYS A 162 9.10 -22.51 -13.59
C LYS A 162 8.79 -21.06 -13.28
N VAL A 163 9.71 -20.17 -13.60
CA VAL A 163 9.59 -18.74 -13.42
C VAL A 163 9.58 -18.07 -14.78
N THR A 164 8.62 -17.18 -15.00
CA THR A 164 8.59 -16.27 -16.15
C THR A 164 8.46 -14.85 -15.62
N ILE A 165 9.35 -13.95 -16.04
CA ILE A 165 9.27 -12.52 -15.77
C ILE A 165 9.31 -11.78 -17.09
N LYS A 166 8.23 -11.06 -17.43
CA LYS A 166 8.15 -10.21 -18.61
C LYS A 166 8.19 -8.75 -18.20
N MET A 167 9.20 -8.02 -18.63
CA MET A 167 9.44 -6.63 -18.21
C MET A 167 9.27 -5.64 -19.36
N GLN A 168 8.75 -4.46 -19.05
CA GLN A 168 8.59 -3.37 -20.02
C GLN A 168 8.62 -1.99 -19.33
N ASN A 169 9.15 -0.98 -20.02
CA ASN A 169 9.05 0.42 -19.61
C ASN A 169 7.65 1.00 -19.93
N ARG A 170 7.15 1.88 -19.06
CA ARG A 170 5.86 2.60 -19.19
C ARG A 170 6.03 4.13 -19.20
N GLY A 171 7.10 4.61 -19.83
CA GLY A 171 7.39 6.04 -19.89
C GLY A 171 7.70 6.62 -18.51
N ALA A 172 6.98 7.68 -18.10
CA ALA A 172 7.23 8.37 -16.83
C ALA A 172 6.89 7.53 -15.59
N GLU A 173 6.08 6.48 -15.71
CA GLU A 173 5.75 5.56 -14.61
C GLU A 173 6.86 4.53 -14.31
N GLY A 174 7.97 4.57 -15.05
CA GLY A 174 9.05 3.58 -14.92
C GLY A 174 8.66 2.22 -15.50
N ALA A 175 9.32 1.17 -15.03
CA ALA A 175 9.10 -0.19 -15.50
C ALA A 175 7.94 -0.90 -14.78
N THR A 176 7.46 -1.96 -15.40
CA THR A 176 6.55 -2.95 -14.81
C THR A 176 6.99 -4.36 -15.21
N ALA A 177 6.51 -5.36 -14.47
CA ALA A 177 6.74 -6.75 -14.78
C ALA A 177 5.49 -7.62 -14.61
N GLU A 178 5.27 -8.55 -15.53
CA GLU A 178 4.42 -9.72 -15.30
C GLU A 178 5.31 -10.83 -14.72
N PHE A 179 5.09 -11.23 -13.47
CA PHE A 179 5.86 -12.27 -12.81
C PHE A 179 4.97 -13.48 -12.52
N VAL A 180 5.26 -14.60 -13.19
CA VAL A 180 4.52 -15.84 -13.09
C VAL A 180 5.40 -16.97 -12.55
N ILE A 181 4.91 -17.68 -11.54
CA ILE A 181 5.53 -18.89 -11.01
C ILE A 181 4.58 -20.07 -11.24
N VAL A 182 5.03 -21.08 -11.97
CA VAL A 182 4.27 -22.29 -12.27
C VAL A 182 4.87 -23.48 -11.53
N GLY A 183 4.13 -24.00 -10.55
CA GLY A 183 4.43 -25.27 -9.87
C GLY A 183 3.28 -26.25 -10.06
N ARG A 184 2.63 -26.66 -8.96
CA ARG A 184 1.37 -27.43 -9.01
C ARG A 184 0.19 -26.59 -9.52
N LYS A 185 0.26 -25.29 -9.34
CA LYS A 185 -0.67 -24.28 -9.84
C LYS A 185 0.15 -23.14 -10.46
N GLU A 186 -0.47 -22.40 -11.35
CA GLU A 186 0.05 -21.12 -11.85
C GLU A 186 -0.30 -20.02 -10.86
N ASN A 187 0.72 -19.26 -10.43
CA ASN A 187 0.58 -18.09 -9.59
C ASN A 187 1.10 -16.88 -10.35
N LYS A 188 0.23 -15.90 -10.60
CA LYS A 188 0.59 -14.59 -11.13
C LYS A 188 0.77 -13.64 -9.95
N LEU A 189 1.96 -13.08 -9.80
CA LEU A 189 2.28 -12.19 -8.70
C LEU A 189 1.90 -10.74 -9.06
N PRO A 190 1.22 -10.01 -8.17
CA PRO A 190 1.00 -8.58 -8.35
C PRO A 190 2.31 -7.82 -8.11
N VAL A 191 3.00 -7.44 -9.18
CA VAL A 191 4.22 -6.61 -9.10
C VAL A 191 3.82 -5.15 -8.98
N ASP A 192 4.37 -4.47 -7.98
CA ASP A 192 4.12 -3.05 -7.73
C ASP A 192 5.40 -2.19 -7.75
N HIS A 193 6.58 -2.81 -7.81
CA HIS A 193 7.86 -2.10 -7.83
C HIS A 193 8.89 -2.82 -8.70
N VAL A 194 9.55 -2.07 -9.59
CA VAL A 194 10.66 -2.54 -10.43
C VAL A 194 11.74 -1.47 -10.47
N VAL A 195 12.93 -1.78 -9.99
CA VAL A 195 14.06 -0.84 -9.95
C VAL A 195 15.29 -1.47 -10.56
N GLN A 196 16.03 -0.68 -11.33
CA GLN A 196 17.36 -1.03 -11.80
C GLN A 196 18.39 -0.01 -11.33
N GLU A 197 19.45 -0.50 -10.71
CA GLU A 197 20.62 0.27 -10.31
C GLU A 197 21.88 -0.35 -10.94
N GLY A 198 22.32 0.22 -12.06
CA GLY A 198 23.44 -0.34 -12.82
C GLY A 198 23.10 -1.74 -13.35
N GLU A 199 23.82 -2.76 -12.88
CA GLU A 199 23.57 -4.16 -13.23
C GLU A 199 22.58 -4.85 -12.28
N PHE A 200 22.13 -4.18 -11.21
CA PHE A 200 21.23 -4.77 -10.23
C PHE A 200 19.78 -4.45 -10.58
N LEU A 201 18.91 -5.44 -10.43
CA LEU A 201 17.49 -5.38 -10.72
C LEU A 201 16.74 -5.91 -9.50
N THR A 202 15.77 -5.14 -9.02
CA THR A 202 14.85 -5.53 -7.95
C THR A 202 13.43 -5.50 -8.49
N ILE A 203 12.65 -6.56 -8.21
CA ILE A 203 11.24 -6.68 -8.57
C ILE A 203 10.48 -7.14 -7.33
N ASP A 204 9.58 -6.30 -6.83
CA ASP A 204 8.82 -6.59 -5.63
C ASP A 204 7.34 -6.81 -5.91
N SER A 205 6.78 -7.72 -5.13
CA SER A 205 5.35 -7.91 -4.95
C SER A 205 5.06 -7.75 -3.46
N HIS A 206 4.87 -6.51 -3.00
CA HIS A 206 4.70 -6.23 -1.57
C HIS A 206 3.46 -6.93 -0.99
N GLU A 207 2.39 -7.07 -1.78
CA GLU A 207 1.20 -7.82 -1.38
C GLU A 207 1.48 -9.29 -1.04
N THR A 208 2.39 -9.94 -1.76
CA THR A 208 2.75 -11.35 -1.50
C THR A 208 3.96 -11.51 -0.60
N GLY A 209 4.63 -10.40 -0.26
CA GLY A 209 5.90 -10.37 0.48
C GLY A 209 7.05 -11.03 -0.28
N LEU A 210 6.96 -11.13 -1.61
CA LEU A 210 7.97 -11.74 -2.47
C LEU A 210 8.79 -10.65 -3.15
N SER A 211 10.11 -10.80 -3.11
CA SER A 211 11.05 -9.98 -3.89
C SER A 211 11.91 -10.86 -4.79
N PHE A 212 12.32 -10.34 -5.93
CA PHE A 212 13.39 -10.91 -6.75
C PHE A 212 14.50 -9.88 -6.88
N GLU A 213 15.71 -10.28 -6.48
CA GLU A 213 16.92 -9.49 -6.65
C GLU A 213 17.84 -10.20 -7.64
N GLY A 214 18.25 -9.51 -8.70
CA GLY A 214 19.03 -10.09 -9.78
C GLY A 214 20.16 -9.19 -10.23
N ARG A 215 21.26 -9.81 -10.66
CA ARG A 215 22.34 -9.14 -11.40
C ARG A 215 22.23 -9.49 -12.88
N THR A 216 22.01 -8.48 -13.71
CA THR A 216 21.87 -8.61 -15.15
C THR A 216 23.23 -8.83 -15.80
N ARG A 217 23.28 -9.81 -16.70
CA ARG A 217 24.36 -10.05 -17.66
C ARG A 217 23.72 -10.10 -19.06
N LYS A 218 24.55 -10.19 -20.10
CA LYS A 218 24.10 -10.07 -21.50
C LYS A 218 22.85 -10.89 -21.83
N ASP A 219 22.84 -12.18 -21.50
CA ASP A 219 21.76 -13.11 -21.86
C ASP A 219 21.15 -13.84 -20.64
N GLU A 220 21.56 -13.43 -19.43
CA GLU A 220 21.14 -14.06 -18.18
C GLU A 220 20.94 -13.03 -17.07
N ILE A 221 20.00 -13.30 -16.16
CA ILE A 221 19.88 -12.60 -14.88
C ILE A 221 20.10 -13.63 -13.79
N GLN A 222 21.20 -13.48 -13.06
CA GLN A 222 21.51 -14.31 -11.90
C GLN A 222 20.86 -13.67 -10.69
N GLY A 223 19.89 -14.32 -10.06
CA GLY A 223 19.17 -13.72 -8.96
C GLY A 223 18.71 -14.69 -7.89
N THR A 224 18.01 -14.11 -6.94
CA THR A 224 17.46 -14.79 -5.76
C THR A 224 16.03 -14.31 -5.57
N ILE A 225 15.11 -15.25 -5.40
CA ILE A 225 13.76 -14.96 -4.91
C ILE A 225 13.79 -14.99 -3.39
N LEU A 226 13.35 -13.90 -2.78
CA LEU A 226 13.22 -13.72 -1.33
C LEU A 226 11.74 -13.83 -0.96
N GLN A 227 11.42 -14.70 0.00
CA GLN A 227 10.07 -14.78 0.55
C GLN A 227 10.11 -15.17 2.04
N GLY A 228 9.90 -14.19 2.92
CA GLY A 228 10.11 -14.38 4.35
C GLY A 228 11.54 -14.84 4.63
N PRO A 229 11.77 -15.98 5.34
CA PRO A 229 13.12 -16.48 5.61
C PRO A 229 13.73 -17.28 4.43
N LEU A 230 13.00 -17.46 3.32
CA LEU A 230 13.48 -18.25 2.19
C LEU A 230 14.28 -17.38 1.21
N GLU A 231 15.47 -17.85 0.88
CA GLU A 231 16.31 -17.33 -0.20
C GLU A 231 16.50 -18.43 -1.25
N ILE A 232 15.99 -18.20 -2.45
CA ILE A 232 15.91 -19.22 -3.50
C ILE A 232 16.66 -18.75 -4.73
N PRO A 233 17.84 -19.32 -5.03
CA PRO A 233 18.60 -18.93 -6.21
C PRO A 233 17.86 -19.34 -7.49
N VAL A 234 17.82 -18.44 -8.46
CA VAL A 234 17.25 -18.68 -9.78
C VAL A 234 18.07 -17.95 -10.84
N THR A 235 18.37 -18.64 -11.93
CA THR A 235 18.95 -18.00 -13.12
C THR A 235 17.87 -17.88 -14.18
N LEU A 236 17.61 -16.65 -14.62
CA LEU A 236 16.71 -16.36 -15.72
C LEU A 236 17.50 -16.20 -17.01
N ARG A 237 16.98 -16.73 -18.10
CA ARG A 237 17.53 -16.64 -19.45
C ARG A 237 16.55 -15.91 -20.34
N ARG A 238 17.05 -15.06 -21.23
CA ARG A 238 16.19 -14.34 -22.17
C ARG A 238 15.53 -15.31 -23.15
N THR A 239 14.26 -15.10 -23.44
CA THR A 239 13.56 -15.81 -24.51
C THR A 239 13.71 -14.99 -25.79
N ASN A 240 14.22 -15.61 -26.86
CA ASN A 240 14.26 -15.00 -28.19
C ASN A 240 12.86 -14.94 -28.81
#